data_AF-A0A067N772-F1
#
_entry.id   AF-A0A067N772-F1
#
_cell.length_a   1.000
_cell.length_b   1.000
_cell.length_c   1.000
_cell.angle_alpha   90.00
_cell.angle_beta   90.00
_cell.angle_gamma   90.00
#
_symmetry.space_group_name_H-M   'P 1'
#
loop_
_entity.id
_entity.type
_entity.pdbx_description
1 polymer ?
#
loop_
_entity_poly.entity_id
_entity_poly.type
_entity_poly.pdbx_seq_one_letter_code
_entity_poly.pdbx_strand_id
1 'polypeptide(L)'
;MQAILLLAFLSSLVSAFDYTVGVGKDERTGKKGMGFDPSSIHPQAGDSIVFEFRSGAHSAVQSTYDNPCTPLEGGFNSGVITVADNLEVDAPGLPQIRLLVNSTEPLWFFDQAGGLCREGAVLSANPTSTQTAGGFVENASRAPASPPPSSSTSSDSPTSSTGSTSTSTGEAAPAQSSGSNTGYRDAVSGAAVLFGLVIGLL
;
A
#
# COMPACT_ATOMS: atom_id res chain seq x y z
N MET A 1 -11.37 -0.22 67.54
CA MET A 1 -12.08 0.47 66.44
C MET A 1 -11.19 0.39 65.21
N GLN A 2 -11.42 -0.62 64.35
CA GLN A 2 -10.63 -0.81 63.13
C GLN A 2 -11.13 0.14 62.04
N ALA A 3 -10.24 0.98 61.51
CA ALA A 3 -10.51 1.80 60.34
C ALA A 3 -10.44 0.91 59.09
N ILE A 4 -11.54 0.82 58.36
CA ILE A 4 -11.62 0.13 57.06
C ILE A 4 -11.15 1.12 55.99
N LEU A 5 -9.97 0.87 55.43
CA LEU A 5 -9.42 1.63 54.30
C LEU A 5 -10.08 1.12 53.00
N LEU A 6 -11.02 1.88 52.44
CA LEU A 6 -11.63 1.59 51.14
C LEU A 6 -10.64 1.94 50.02
N LEU A 7 -10.00 0.92 49.44
CA LEU A 7 -9.26 1.03 48.20
C LEU A 7 -10.25 1.13 47.03
N ALA A 8 -10.45 2.33 46.50
CA ALA A 8 -11.18 2.51 45.24
C ALA A 8 -10.30 2.01 44.09
N PHE A 9 -10.67 0.88 43.49
CA PHE A 9 -10.08 0.42 42.24
C PHE A 9 -10.56 1.34 41.10
N LEU A 10 -9.71 2.28 40.68
CA LEU A 10 -9.89 2.98 39.40
C LEU A 10 -9.56 1.99 38.27
N SER A 11 -10.55 1.23 37.83
CA SER A 11 -10.43 0.47 36.59
C SER A 11 -10.36 1.45 35.42
N SER A 12 -9.20 1.57 34.80
CA SER A 12 -9.04 2.31 33.55
C SER A 12 -9.93 1.70 32.48
N LEU A 13 -10.94 2.44 32.03
CA LEU A 13 -11.75 2.09 30.86
C LEU A 13 -10.85 2.27 29.63
N VAL A 14 -10.30 1.18 29.10
CA VAL A 14 -9.69 1.19 27.77
C VAL A 14 -10.82 1.26 26.76
N SER A 15 -10.98 2.39 26.08
CA SER A 15 -11.92 2.55 24.97
C SER A 15 -11.17 2.21 23.69
N ALA A 16 -11.66 1.23 22.94
CA ALA A 16 -11.22 1.00 21.56
C ALA A 16 -12.04 1.92 20.64
N PHE A 17 -11.38 2.61 19.73
CA PHE A 17 -11.99 3.50 18.75
C PHE A 17 -11.79 2.97 17.32
N ASP A 18 -12.80 3.16 16.46
CA ASP A 18 -12.75 2.80 15.05
C ASP A 18 -12.43 4.03 14.19
N TYR A 19 -11.22 4.08 13.61
CA TYR A 19 -10.85 5.04 12.58
C TYR A 19 -11.36 4.57 11.22
N THR A 20 -12.51 5.08 10.78
CA THR A 20 -12.99 4.81 9.42
C THR A 20 -12.22 5.68 8.42
N VAL A 21 -11.54 5.02 7.49
CA VAL A 21 -10.76 5.65 6.41
C VAL A 21 -11.38 5.24 5.08
N GLY A 22 -11.91 6.21 4.34
CA GLY A 22 -12.43 6.00 2.99
C GLY A 22 -11.28 5.82 1.99
N VAL A 23 -11.23 4.68 1.32
CA VAL A 23 -10.24 4.38 0.26
C VAL A 23 -10.87 4.67 -1.10
N GLY A 24 -10.20 5.46 -1.94
CA GLY A 24 -10.79 5.94 -3.21
C GLY A 24 -11.59 7.23 -3.05
N LYS A 25 -11.23 8.04 -2.04
CA LYS A 25 -11.85 9.33 -1.74
C LYS A 25 -10.77 10.40 -1.69
N ASP A 26 -10.98 11.49 -2.42
CA ASP A 26 -10.10 12.65 -2.34
C ASP A 26 -10.44 13.46 -1.08
N GLU A 27 -9.52 13.49 -0.13
CA GLU A 27 -9.70 14.16 1.18
C GLU A 27 -9.99 15.67 1.05
N ARG A 28 -9.49 16.33 -0.01
CA ARG A 28 -9.67 17.78 -0.20
C ARG A 28 -11.06 18.13 -0.66
N THR A 29 -11.65 17.30 -1.51
CA THR A 29 -12.94 17.54 -2.17
C THR A 29 -14.07 16.72 -1.56
N GLY A 30 -13.75 15.66 -0.82
CA GLY A 30 -14.71 14.69 -0.29
C GLY A 30 -15.41 13.86 -1.39
N LYS A 31 -14.91 13.90 -2.63
CA LYS A 31 -15.51 13.22 -3.77
C LYS A 31 -14.81 11.90 -4.05
N LYS A 32 -15.44 11.07 -4.89
CA LYS A 32 -14.79 9.91 -5.51
C LYS A 32 -13.48 10.33 -6.16
N GLY A 33 -12.47 9.50 -6.03
CA GLY A 33 -11.19 9.75 -6.64
C GLY A 33 -10.15 8.78 -6.13
N MET A 34 -8.96 9.30 -5.89
CA MET A 34 -7.84 8.55 -5.36
C MET A 34 -7.50 9.03 -3.95
N GLY A 35 -6.89 8.15 -3.17
CA GLY A 35 -6.39 8.48 -1.85
C GLY A 35 -7.23 7.94 -0.71
N PHE A 36 -6.86 8.43 0.47
CA PHE A 36 -7.41 8.04 1.76
C PHE A 36 -8.00 9.27 2.43
N ASP A 37 -9.21 9.16 2.97
CA ASP A 37 -9.89 10.21 3.70
C ASP A 37 -10.35 9.69 5.07
N PRO A 38 -9.75 10.13 6.20
CA PRO A 38 -8.60 11.04 6.26
C PRO A 38 -7.29 10.37 5.78
N SER A 39 -6.33 11.17 5.31
CA SER A 39 -5.01 10.69 4.84
C SER A 39 -3.97 10.59 5.98
N SER A 40 -4.30 11.11 7.16
CA SER A 40 -3.50 10.94 8.37
C SER A 40 -4.34 10.77 9.62
N ILE A 41 -3.99 9.78 10.45
CA ILE A 41 -4.71 9.41 11.68
C ILE A 41 -3.73 9.13 12.83
N HIS A 42 -4.22 9.14 14.07
CA HIS A 42 -3.40 8.93 15.28
C HIS A 42 -3.98 7.85 16.23
N PRO A 43 -4.14 6.60 15.76
CA PRO A 43 -4.73 5.53 16.57
C PRO A 43 -3.85 5.11 17.75
N GLN A 44 -4.48 4.71 18.84
CA GLN A 44 -3.82 4.10 19.99
C GLN A 44 -3.80 2.57 19.88
N ALA A 45 -2.97 1.92 20.67
CA ALA A 45 -3.01 0.46 20.79
C ALA A 45 -4.39 0.02 21.31
N GLY A 46 -5.03 -0.92 20.60
CA GLY A 46 -6.40 -1.37 20.84
C GLY A 46 -7.44 -0.76 19.91
N ASP A 47 -7.13 0.33 19.20
CA ASP A 47 -7.99 0.92 18.18
C ASP A 47 -8.01 0.06 16.90
N SER A 48 -8.99 0.28 16.03
CA SER A 48 -9.04 -0.33 14.70
C SER A 48 -9.00 0.72 13.61
N ILE A 49 -8.26 0.44 12.54
CA ILE A 49 -8.37 1.16 11.27
C ILE A 49 -9.35 0.38 10.39
N VAL A 50 -10.43 1.04 9.97
CA VAL A 50 -11.49 0.48 9.13
C VAL A 50 -11.35 1.08 7.75
N PHE A 51 -10.75 0.33 6.82
CA PHE A 51 -10.65 0.72 5.43
C PHE A 51 -11.98 0.46 4.74
N GLU A 52 -12.70 1.50 4.35
CA GLU A 52 -13.98 1.41 3.64
C GLU A 52 -13.81 1.81 2.17
N PHE A 53 -14.08 0.90 1.25
CA PHE A 53 -13.71 1.04 -0.16
C PHE A 53 -14.81 1.74 -0.96
N ARG A 54 -14.46 2.84 -1.61
CA ARG A 54 -15.33 3.64 -2.48
C ARG A 54 -15.36 3.05 -3.89
N SER A 55 -16.25 3.57 -4.73
CA SER A 55 -16.37 3.18 -6.14
C SER A 55 -15.03 3.26 -6.87
N GLY A 56 -14.72 2.26 -7.70
CA GLY A 56 -13.42 2.12 -8.36
C GLY A 56 -12.69 0.86 -7.88
N ALA A 57 -11.45 0.69 -8.33
CA ALA A 57 -10.57 -0.38 -7.91
C ALA A 57 -9.48 0.20 -7.00
N HIS A 58 -9.52 -0.19 -5.72
CA HIS A 58 -8.69 0.40 -4.68
C HIS A 58 -8.13 -0.66 -3.73
N SER A 59 -7.12 -0.29 -2.96
CA SER A 59 -6.48 -1.16 -1.98
C SER A 59 -5.90 -0.35 -0.82
N ALA A 60 -5.67 -1.03 0.30
CA ALA A 60 -4.90 -0.56 1.43
C ALA A 60 -3.80 -1.59 1.69
N VAL A 61 -2.56 -1.24 1.33
CA VAL A 61 -1.39 -2.10 1.45
C VAL A 61 -0.36 -1.42 2.33
N GLN A 62 0.11 -2.13 3.34
CA GLN A 62 1.14 -1.63 4.23
C GLN A 62 2.48 -1.55 3.50
N SER A 63 3.22 -0.49 3.74
CA SER A 63 4.60 -0.29 3.27
C SER A 63 5.48 0.19 4.42
N THR A 64 6.69 0.62 4.09
CA THR A 64 7.54 1.40 4.99
C THR A 64 7.51 2.87 4.59
N TYR A 65 7.92 3.75 5.50
CA TYR A 65 8.07 5.18 5.23
C TYR A 65 9.04 5.46 4.07
N ASP A 66 10.15 4.71 4.02
CA ASP A 66 11.23 4.92 3.05
C ASP A 66 10.97 4.23 1.71
N ASN A 67 10.17 3.16 1.71
CA ASN A 67 9.79 2.42 0.50
C ASN A 67 8.26 2.40 0.33
N PRO A 68 7.63 3.57 0.08
CA PRO A 68 6.24 3.61 -0.35
C PRO A 68 6.04 2.88 -1.68
N CYS A 69 4.77 2.58 -1.99
CA CYS A 69 4.36 1.91 -3.24
C CYS A 69 4.89 0.47 -3.40
N THR A 70 5.53 -0.07 -2.37
CA THR A 70 6.03 -1.44 -2.31
C THR A 70 5.40 -2.13 -1.10
N PRO A 71 4.75 -3.29 -1.28
CA PRO A 71 4.20 -4.02 -0.15
C PRO A 71 5.29 -4.39 0.86
N LEU A 72 5.01 -4.16 2.14
CA LEU A 72 5.82 -4.67 3.24
C LEU A 72 5.62 -6.19 3.32
N GLU A 73 6.72 -6.96 3.30
CA GLU A 73 6.66 -8.41 3.45
C GLU A 73 6.04 -8.79 4.81
N GLY A 74 5.02 -9.65 4.78
CA GLY A 74 4.25 -10.02 5.97
C GLY A 74 3.37 -8.88 6.53
N GLY A 75 3.33 -7.72 5.88
CA GLY A 75 2.50 -6.58 6.25
C GLY A 75 1.04 -6.78 5.86
N PHE A 76 0.18 -5.88 6.35
CA PHE A 76 -1.23 -5.86 5.99
C PHE A 76 -1.42 -5.60 4.49
N ASN A 77 -2.30 -6.36 3.84
CA ASN A 77 -2.68 -6.16 2.46
C ASN A 77 -4.15 -6.54 2.27
N SER A 78 -4.97 -5.57 1.86
CA SER A 78 -6.40 -5.80 1.60
C SER A 78 -6.69 -6.62 0.34
N GLY A 79 -5.71 -6.75 -0.56
CA GLY A 79 -5.97 -7.02 -1.97
C GLY A 79 -6.61 -5.82 -2.67
N VAL A 80 -6.77 -5.90 -3.99
CA VAL A 80 -7.55 -4.90 -4.74
C VAL A 80 -9.04 -5.25 -4.60
N ILE A 81 -9.83 -4.28 -4.12
CA ILE A 81 -11.28 -4.36 -4.00
C ILE A 81 -11.88 -3.45 -5.06
N THR A 82 -12.79 -4.02 -5.87
CA THR A 82 -13.51 -3.29 -6.91
C THR A 82 -14.95 -3.06 -6.50
N VAL A 83 -15.36 -1.80 -6.49
CA VAL A 83 -16.73 -1.36 -6.21
C VAL A 83 -17.30 -0.67 -7.44
N ALA A 84 -18.57 -0.93 -7.75
CA ALA A 84 -19.21 -0.42 -8.96
C ALA A 84 -19.21 1.13 -9.03
N ASP A 85 -18.87 1.66 -10.22
CA ASP A 85 -18.68 3.10 -10.44
C ASP A 85 -19.96 3.94 -10.29
N ASN A 86 -21.14 3.32 -10.34
CA ASN A 86 -22.43 4.00 -10.27
C ASN A 86 -22.92 4.27 -8.83
N LEU A 87 -22.25 3.75 -7.80
CA LEU A 87 -22.63 4.01 -6.41
C LEU A 87 -22.26 5.43 -5.99
N GLU A 88 -23.00 6.05 -5.07
CA GLU A 88 -22.60 7.34 -4.47
C GLU A 88 -21.28 7.19 -3.69
N VAL A 89 -20.57 8.31 -3.43
CA VAL A 89 -19.28 8.27 -2.74
C VAL A 89 -19.40 7.57 -1.39
N ASP A 90 -20.30 7.99 -0.51
CA ASP A 90 -20.49 7.39 0.81
C ASP A 90 -21.79 6.55 0.85
N ALA A 91 -22.02 5.73 -0.19
CA ALA A 91 -23.14 4.80 -0.21
C ALA A 91 -23.10 3.86 1.02
N PRO A 92 -24.25 3.45 1.58
CA PRO A 92 -24.26 2.53 2.71
C PRO A 92 -23.82 1.11 2.29
N GLY A 93 -23.16 0.40 3.21
CA GLY A 93 -22.79 -1.01 3.01
C GLY A 93 -21.61 -1.23 2.07
N LEU A 94 -20.75 -0.23 1.88
CA LEU A 94 -19.50 -0.37 1.14
C LEU A 94 -18.58 -1.40 1.79
N PRO A 95 -17.76 -2.13 1.01
CA PRO A 95 -16.85 -3.13 1.56
C PRO A 95 -15.90 -2.53 2.59
N GLN A 96 -15.65 -3.26 3.68
CA GLN A 96 -14.73 -2.85 4.74
C GLN A 96 -13.72 -3.94 5.04
N ILE A 97 -12.47 -3.56 5.30
CA ILE A 97 -11.46 -4.42 5.92
C ILE A 97 -10.89 -3.71 7.14
N ARG A 98 -10.70 -4.46 8.23
CA ARG A 98 -10.26 -3.93 9.52
C ARG A 98 -8.85 -4.38 9.86
N LEU A 99 -8.07 -3.46 10.40
CA LEU A 99 -6.76 -3.70 10.97
C LEU A 99 -6.78 -3.28 12.46
N LEU A 100 -6.51 -4.23 13.35
CA LEU A 100 -6.29 -3.95 14.77
C LEU A 100 -4.92 -3.30 14.96
N VAL A 101 -4.89 -2.16 15.66
CA VAL A 101 -3.67 -1.43 15.99
C VAL A 101 -3.10 -1.99 17.27
N ASN A 102 -1.91 -2.61 17.19
CA ASN A 102 -1.27 -3.28 18.33
C ASN A 102 -0.30 -2.37 19.10
N SER A 103 0.15 -1.27 18.50
CA SER A 103 1.10 -0.32 19.09
C SER A 103 0.86 1.08 18.55
N THR A 104 1.48 2.09 19.15
CA THR A 104 1.48 3.48 18.65
C THR A 104 2.62 3.74 17.66
N GLU A 105 3.27 2.70 17.15
CA GLU A 105 4.32 2.87 16.14
C GLU A 105 3.72 3.36 14.82
N PRO A 106 4.49 4.10 14.00
CA PRO A 106 4.00 4.59 12.72
C PRO A 106 3.66 3.45 11.76
N LEU A 107 2.48 3.51 11.14
CA LEU A 107 2.06 2.61 10.07
C LEU A 107 1.82 3.40 8.79
N TRP A 108 2.25 2.83 7.68
CA TRP A 108 2.28 3.49 6.37
C TRP A 108 1.53 2.62 5.38
N PHE A 109 0.55 3.19 4.68
CA PHE A 109 -0.25 2.45 3.71
C PHE A 109 -0.32 3.18 2.38
N PHE A 110 -0.52 2.43 1.31
CA PHE A 110 -0.72 2.97 -0.03
C PHE A 110 -1.80 2.20 -0.79
N ASP A 111 -2.32 2.84 -1.83
CA ASP A 111 -3.16 2.18 -2.82
C ASP A 111 -2.28 1.67 -3.99
N GLN A 112 -2.21 0.35 -4.14
CA GLN A 112 -1.47 -0.33 -5.21
C GLN A 112 -2.17 -0.29 -6.57
N ALA A 113 -3.46 0.10 -6.62
CA ALA A 113 -4.21 0.14 -7.86
C ALA A 113 -3.72 1.25 -8.80
N GLY A 114 -3.60 0.95 -10.09
CA GLY A 114 -3.48 1.95 -11.16
C GLY A 114 -2.29 2.93 -11.09
N GLY A 115 -1.30 2.71 -10.22
CA GLY A 115 -0.21 3.66 -10.00
C GLY A 115 -0.55 4.83 -9.08
N LEU A 116 -1.73 4.83 -8.45
CA LEU A 116 -2.26 5.92 -7.63
C LEU A 116 -1.34 6.28 -6.45
N CYS A 117 -0.57 5.33 -5.92
CA CYS A 117 0.40 5.60 -4.87
C CYS A 117 1.35 6.76 -5.20
N ARG A 118 1.90 6.79 -6.43
CA ARG A 118 2.85 7.83 -6.86
C ARG A 118 2.19 9.20 -7.06
N GLU A 119 0.87 9.21 -7.17
CA GLU A 119 0.06 10.42 -7.24
C GLU A 119 -0.34 10.94 -5.84
N GLY A 120 0.03 10.21 -4.79
CA GLY A 120 -0.24 10.59 -3.40
C GLY A 120 -1.37 9.80 -2.74
N ALA A 121 -1.82 8.66 -3.30
CA ALA A 121 -2.73 7.76 -2.61
C ALA A 121 -2.01 6.98 -1.51
N VAL A 122 -1.75 7.68 -0.40
CA VAL A 122 -1.05 7.16 0.78
C VAL A 122 -1.76 7.58 2.07
N LEU A 123 -1.65 6.74 3.10
CA LEU A 123 -2.17 6.97 4.45
C LEU A 123 -1.02 6.87 5.47
N SER A 124 -1.00 7.83 6.40
CA SER A 124 -0.05 7.89 7.51
C SER A 124 -0.77 7.71 8.84
N ALA A 125 -0.60 6.58 9.52
CA ALA A 125 -1.09 6.39 10.87
C ALA A 125 0.04 6.57 11.89
N ASN A 126 -0.17 7.42 12.90
CA ASN A 126 0.83 7.82 13.88
C ASN A 126 2.14 8.38 13.27
N PRO A 127 2.09 9.36 12.33
CA PRO A 127 3.31 10.01 11.85
C PRO A 127 4.05 10.71 13.01
N THR A 128 5.37 10.85 12.88
CA THR A 128 6.22 11.52 13.86
C THR A 128 6.74 12.86 13.34
N SER A 129 7.46 13.61 14.16
CA SER A 129 8.10 14.86 13.74
C SER A 129 9.19 14.66 12.68
N THR A 130 9.78 13.47 12.58
CA THR A 130 10.84 13.14 11.61
C THR A 130 10.31 12.32 10.43
N GLN A 131 9.31 11.49 10.65
CA GLN A 131 8.58 10.77 9.60
C GLN A 131 7.18 11.36 9.49
N THR A 132 7.03 12.37 8.63
CA THR A 132 5.80 13.16 8.52
C THR A 132 4.90 12.62 7.41
N ALA A 133 3.58 12.87 7.50
CA ALA A 133 2.66 12.52 6.42
C ALA A 133 3.06 13.18 5.07
N GLY A 134 3.50 14.44 5.11
CA GLY A 134 3.99 15.13 3.91
C GLY A 134 5.26 14.50 3.33
N GLY A 135 6.19 14.08 4.18
CA GLY A 135 7.38 13.37 3.74
C GLY A 135 7.06 12.00 3.12
N PHE A 136 6.04 11.31 3.62
CA PHE A 136 5.58 10.05 3.02
C PHE A 136 4.96 10.25 1.62
N VAL A 137 4.17 11.32 1.43
CA VAL A 137 3.67 11.73 0.10
C VAL A 137 4.84 12.05 -0.84
N GLU A 138 5.86 12.77 -0.36
CA GLU A 138 7.05 13.08 -1.17
C GLU A 138 7.82 11.81 -1.57
N ASN A 139 8.05 10.90 -0.62
CA ASN A 139 8.70 9.63 -0.88
C ASN A 139 7.91 8.80 -1.91
N ALA A 140 6.58 8.79 -1.83
CA ALA A 140 5.71 8.07 -2.77
C ALA A 140 5.83 8.61 -4.19
N SER A 141 5.90 9.94 -4.35
CA SER A 141 6.09 10.57 -5.68
C SER A 141 7.41 10.16 -6.36
N ARG A 142 8.42 9.83 -5.55
CA ARG A 142 9.77 9.42 -5.99
C ARG A 142 9.93 7.90 -6.12
N ALA A 143 8.93 7.12 -5.68
CA ALA A 143 9.00 5.66 -5.71
C ALA A 143 9.15 5.14 -7.15
N PRO A 144 9.88 4.02 -7.35
CA PRO A 144 9.97 3.36 -8.64
C PRO A 144 8.57 2.92 -9.11
N ALA A 145 8.37 2.86 -10.42
CA ALA A 145 7.11 2.38 -10.97
C ALA A 145 6.92 0.90 -10.62
N SER A 146 5.78 0.56 -10.01
CA SER A 146 5.43 -0.83 -9.72
C SER A 146 5.09 -1.58 -11.03
N PRO A 147 5.48 -2.86 -11.16
CA PRO A 147 4.92 -3.72 -12.20
C PRO A 147 3.40 -3.87 -12.01
N PRO A 148 2.62 -4.14 -13.07
CA PRO A 148 1.17 -4.28 -12.98
C PRO A 148 0.80 -5.40 -11.97
N PRO A 149 -0.34 -5.27 -11.25
CA PRO A 149 -0.72 -6.23 -10.23
C PRO A 149 -0.96 -7.61 -10.84
N SER A 150 -0.28 -8.63 -10.30
CA SER A 150 -0.62 -10.02 -10.54
C SER A 150 -1.96 -10.31 -9.88
N SER A 151 -3.00 -10.57 -10.66
CA SER A 151 -4.28 -11.07 -10.16
C SER A 151 -4.07 -12.47 -9.57
N SER A 152 -3.88 -12.60 -8.25
CA SER A 152 -3.92 -13.88 -7.58
C SER A 152 -5.38 -14.29 -7.40
N THR A 153 -5.92 -15.04 -8.36
CA THR A 153 -7.17 -15.78 -8.19
C THR A 153 -6.90 -16.94 -7.25
N SER A 154 -7.28 -16.80 -5.98
CA SER A 154 -7.27 -17.88 -4.99
C SER A 154 -8.38 -18.89 -5.36
N SER A 155 -8.05 -19.90 -6.15
CA SER A 155 -8.89 -21.09 -6.31
C SER A 155 -8.29 -22.21 -5.47
N ASP A 156 -8.71 -22.30 -4.22
CA ASP A 156 -8.51 -23.50 -3.41
C ASP A 156 -9.48 -24.60 -3.89
N SER A 157 -8.93 -25.76 -4.23
CA SER A 157 -9.62 -27.05 -4.13
C SER A 157 -8.56 -28.15 -3.98
N PRO A 158 -8.56 -28.92 -2.87
CA PRO A 158 -7.66 -30.04 -2.70
C PRO A 158 -8.32 -31.31 -3.24
N THR A 159 -7.65 -32.03 -4.13
CA THR A 159 -7.92 -33.46 -4.35
C THR A 159 -6.60 -34.20 -4.48
N SER A 160 -6.35 -35.05 -3.50
CA SER A 160 -5.25 -36.00 -3.42
C SER A 160 -5.65 -37.33 -4.08
N SER A 161 -4.75 -37.92 -4.89
CA SER A 161 -4.62 -39.38 -5.04
C SER A 161 -3.31 -39.78 -5.76
N THR A 162 -2.42 -40.36 -4.96
CA THR A 162 -1.49 -41.50 -5.15
C THR A 162 -1.34 -42.18 -6.53
N GLY A 163 -0.09 -42.48 -6.94
CA GLY A 163 0.26 -43.82 -7.45
C GLY A 163 1.06 -43.98 -8.75
N SER A 164 2.38 -44.18 -8.61
CA SER A 164 3.24 -45.17 -9.31
C SER A 164 3.80 -44.92 -10.73
N THR A 165 5.12 -44.67 -10.76
CA THR A 165 6.23 -45.37 -11.46
C THR A 165 6.01 -46.01 -12.83
N SER A 166 6.84 -45.62 -13.81
CA SER A 166 7.59 -46.54 -14.69
C SER A 166 8.80 -45.86 -15.34
N THR A 167 9.84 -46.68 -15.50
CA THR A 167 11.26 -46.39 -15.72
C THR A 167 11.67 -46.36 -17.21
N SER A 168 12.89 -45.87 -17.45
CA SER A 168 13.85 -46.22 -18.54
C SER A 168 13.89 -45.26 -19.74
N THR A 169 15.03 -44.90 -20.37
CA THR A 169 16.49 -45.04 -20.18
C THR A 169 17.15 -44.26 -21.33
N GLY A 170 18.42 -43.85 -21.20
CA GLY A 170 19.28 -43.41 -22.32
C GLY A 170 19.82 -41.99 -22.12
N GLU A 171 20.89 -41.76 -21.37
CA GLU A 171 22.31 -42.08 -21.59
C GLU A 171 23.08 -41.04 -22.43
N ALA A 172 24.11 -40.49 -21.76
CA ALA A 172 25.36 -39.91 -22.24
C ALA A 172 25.42 -38.51 -22.88
N ALA A 173 26.13 -37.63 -22.14
CA ALA A 173 26.88 -36.43 -22.54
C ALA A 173 28.02 -36.75 -23.56
N PRO A 174 28.93 -35.84 -24.01
CA PRO A 174 29.25 -34.50 -23.48
C PRO A 174 29.64 -33.41 -24.53
N ALA A 175 30.11 -32.27 -24.01
CA ALA A 175 31.22 -31.43 -24.49
C ALA A 175 30.92 -29.96 -24.89
N GLN A 176 31.50 -29.06 -24.08
CA GLN A 176 32.32 -27.87 -24.41
C GLN A 176 31.97 -26.99 -25.63
N SER A 177 31.88 -25.68 -25.40
CA SER A 177 32.91 -24.71 -25.83
C SER A 177 32.38 -23.26 -25.85
N SER A 178 33.09 -22.40 -25.15
CA SER A 178 33.50 -21.01 -25.48
C SER A 178 32.89 -20.29 -26.70
N GLY A 179 32.51 -19.03 -26.51
CA GLY A 179 32.28 -18.09 -27.61
C GLY A 179 31.94 -16.67 -27.14
N SER A 180 32.91 -15.78 -27.21
CA SER A 180 32.90 -14.36 -26.83
C SER A 180 32.08 -13.45 -27.77
N ASN A 181 31.92 -12.20 -27.32
CA ASN A 181 31.73 -10.94 -28.06
C ASN A 181 30.30 -10.40 -28.20
N THR A 182 30.00 -9.37 -27.41
CA THR A 182 29.45 -8.10 -27.93
C THR A 182 30.01 -6.93 -27.13
N GLY A 183 31.18 -6.47 -27.55
CA GLY A 183 31.57 -5.08 -27.33
C GLY A 183 31.07 -4.27 -28.52
N TYR A 184 30.27 -3.23 -28.27
CA TYR A 184 30.24 -2.03 -29.09
C TYR A 184 30.02 -0.84 -28.17
N ARG A 185 31.09 -0.05 -28.05
CA ARG A 185 31.11 1.31 -27.54
C ARG A 185 30.83 2.27 -28.70
N ASP A 186 30.61 3.51 -28.29
CA ASP A 186 30.70 4.78 -29.02
C ASP A 186 29.37 5.26 -29.61
N ALA A 187 28.73 6.34 -29.13
CA ALA A 187 29.14 7.72 -28.79
C ALA A 187 28.70 8.72 -29.88
N VAL A 188 28.54 9.99 -29.47
CA VAL A 188 28.18 11.20 -30.27
C VAL A 188 26.65 11.36 -30.43
N SER A 189 25.96 12.49 -30.23
CA SER A 189 26.21 13.94 -30.09
C SER A 189 25.01 14.51 -29.30
N GLY A 190 25.05 15.50 -28.42
CA GLY A 190 25.67 16.81 -28.59
C GLY A 190 24.78 17.77 -29.40
N ALA A 191 23.70 18.32 -28.82
CA ALA A 191 23.06 19.54 -29.31
C ALA A 191 22.23 20.24 -28.21
N ALA A 192 22.79 21.32 -27.66
CA ALA A 192 22.09 22.32 -26.88
C ALA A 192 21.38 23.31 -27.82
N VAL A 193 20.15 23.72 -27.48
CA VAL A 193 19.47 24.85 -28.14
C VAL A 193 18.98 25.81 -27.06
N LEU A 194 19.51 27.03 -27.11
CA LEU A 194 19.16 28.18 -26.27
C LEU A 194 18.17 29.11 -27.00
N PHE A 195 17.52 29.94 -26.17
CA PHE A 195 16.89 31.24 -26.43
C PHE A 195 15.36 31.31 -26.59
N GLY A 196 14.75 32.13 -25.73
CA GLY A 196 13.38 32.62 -25.84
C GLY A 196 12.87 33.37 -24.60
N LEU A 197 13.59 34.39 -24.12
CA LEU A 197 13.08 35.34 -23.13
C LEU A 197 12.20 36.36 -23.85
N VAL A 198 10.91 36.43 -23.51
CA VAL A 198 10.02 37.52 -23.92
C VAL A 198 9.50 38.21 -22.67
N ILE A 199 9.94 39.44 -22.47
CA ILE A 199 9.43 40.40 -21.49
C ILE A 199 8.25 41.11 -22.16
N GLY A 200 7.06 41.01 -21.58
CA GLY A 200 5.87 41.76 -21.99
C GLY A 200 5.43 42.67 -20.84
N LEU A 201 5.71 43.96 -20.98
CA LEU A 201 5.21 45.04 -20.15
C LEU A 201 3.85 45.47 -20.71
N LEU A 202 2.81 45.50 -19.88
CA LEU A 202 1.67 46.43 -19.90
C LEU A 202 0.85 46.24 -18.62
#